data_AF-A0A8H4EX97-F1
#
_entry.id   AF-A0A8H4EX97-F1
#
_cell.length_a   1.000
_cell.length_b   1.000
_cell.length_c   1.000
_cell.angle_alpha   90.00
_cell.angle_beta   90.00
_cell.angle_gamma   90.00
#
_symmetry.space_group_name_H-M   'P 1'
#
loop_
_entity.id
_entity.type
_entity.pdbx_description
1 polymer ?
#
loop_
_entity_poly.entity_id
_entity_poly.type
_entity_poly.pdbx_seq_one_letter_code
_entity_poly.pdbx_strand_id
1 'polypeptide(L)'
;MNSRFAAYENRLNEVERLTAENFQLKFALVDANQLIATLQAEVKRLNATPKDAPMLDAVPPIVSVSPATSGNLGSSSAATGVSDGSFFAGNSSVSKYASLPATAASKQAKVSRATSAPAASAPNTTEFTTVKRKRKSKKPVPPSAAALAAFARKFSSASDPSSANGYRFVYYKASKHLLSWYRSQLLPMVGVNDSRVLDIHFPTQRVVSFLLHSDFVLEFTSIMHQKLKHDPLLDFDPLEDKNLLDPAFASLDSVSRAQKLRDLQNIRVLRALTFVRPSVRVSVAKSMLLQDFIS
;
A
#
# COMPACT_ATOMS: atom_id res chain seq x y z
N MET A 1 -7.41 -38.02 23.12
CA MET A 1 -6.88 -36.64 23.09
C MET A 1 -5.46 -36.55 22.51
N ASN A 2 -4.68 -37.64 22.56
CA ASN A 2 -3.22 -37.65 22.31
C ASN A 2 -2.78 -37.15 20.91
N SER A 3 -3.54 -37.43 19.85
CA SER A 3 -3.18 -37.02 18.48
C SER A 3 -3.02 -35.49 18.31
N ARG A 4 -3.77 -34.69 19.07
CA ARG A 4 -3.67 -33.22 19.00
C ARG A 4 -2.42 -32.69 19.71
N PHE A 5 -1.94 -33.35 20.76
CA PHE A 5 -0.70 -32.99 21.44
C PHE A 5 0.53 -33.30 20.56
N ALA A 6 0.61 -34.49 19.97
CA ALA A 6 1.67 -34.83 19.02
C ALA A 6 1.75 -33.86 17.82
N ALA A 7 0.60 -33.36 17.35
CA ALA A 7 0.56 -32.33 16.30
C ALA A 7 1.11 -30.96 16.76
N TYR A 8 1.00 -30.62 18.05
CA TYR A 8 1.61 -29.40 18.60
C TYR A 8 3.11 -29.56 18.81
N GLU A 9 3.58 -30.71 19.31
CA GLU A 9 5.01 -31.00 19.47
C GLU A 9 5.74 -30.97 18.12
N ASN A 10 5.20 -31.64 17.09
CA ASN A 10 5.76 -31.59 15.73
C ASN A 10 5.82 -30.16 15.18
N ARG A 11 4.81 -29.33 15.45
CA ARG A 11 4.80 -27.92 15.03
C ARG A 11 5.81 -27.08 15.80
N LEU A 12 6.02 -27.35 17.08
CA LEU A 12 7.00 -26.64 17.91
C LEU A 12 8.43 -26.95 17.42
N ASN A 13 8.75 -28.23 17.24
CA ASN A 13 10.04 -28.68 16.72
C ASN A 13 10.36 -28.07 15.35
N GLU A 14 9.37 -27.95 14.45
CA GLU A 14 9.56 -27.31 13.14
C GLU A 14 9.77 -25.79 13.25
N VAL A 15 9.10 -25.10 14.19
CA VAL A 15 9.34 -23.67 14.45
C VAL A 15 10.74 -23.45 15.02
N GLU A 16 11.22 -24.30 15.91
CA GLU A 16 12.59 -24.24 16.45
C GLU A 16 13.63 -24.49 15.34
N ARG A 17 13.41 -25.51 14.50
CA ARG A 17 14.26 -25.80 13.32
C ARG A 17 14.36 -24.60 12.38
N LEU A 18 13.20 -24.03 12.00
CA LEU A 18 13.14 -22.84 11.13
C LEU A 18 13.77 -21.61 11.77
N THR A 19 13.74 -21.49 13.11
CA THR A 19 14.37 -20.38 13.83
C THR A 19 15.89 -20.49 13.79
N ALA A 20 16.43 -21.70 13.99
CA ALA A 20 17.86 -21.97 13.85
C ALA A 20 18.36 -21.75 12.41
N GLU A 21 17.60 -22.22 11.41
CA GLU A 21 17.89 -22.01 9.98
C GLU A 21 17.89 -20.50 9.63
N ASN A 22 16.89 -19.75 10.08
CA ASN A 22 16.86 -18.29 9.90
C ASN A 22 18.02 -17.57 10.59
N PHE A 23 18.49 -18.04 11.75
CA PHE A 23 19.66 -17.48 12.41
C PHE A 23 20.94 -17.72 11.60
N GLN A 24 21.13 -18.95 11.09
CA GLN A 24 22.25 -19.30 10.23
C GLN A 24 22.25 -18.51 8.91
N LEU A 25 21.10 -18.39 8.25
CA LEU A 25 20.96 -17.60 7.02
C LEU A 25 21.26 -16.11 7.24
N LYS A 26 20.82 -15.53 8.37
CA LYS A 26 21.18 -14.15 8.74
C LYS A 26 22.68 -13.98 8.96
N PHE A 27 23.35 -14.94 9.61
CA PHE A 27 24.80 -14.90 9.78
C PHE A 27 25.54 -14.98 8.43
N ALA A 28 25.15 -15.92 7.57
CA ALA A 28 25.73 -16.06 6.23
C ALA A 28 25.50 -14.81 5.34
N LEU A 29 24.35 -14.14 5.48
CA LEU A 29 24.06 -12.89 4.79
C LEU A 29 24.96 -11.73 5.26
N VAL A 30 25.27 -11.65 6.55
CA VAL A 30 26.20 -10.65 7.10
C VAL A 30 27.62 -10.89 6.57
N ASP A 31 28.09 -12.13 6.60
CA ASP A 31 29.41 -12.53 6.09
C ASP A 31 29.56 -12.24 4.57
N ALA A 32 28.53 -12.60 3.78
CA ALA A 32 28.49 -12.29 2.35
C ALA A 32 28.53 -10.77 2.07
N ASN A 33 27.80 -9.97 2.85
CA ASN A 33 27.84 -8.50 2.71
C ASN A 33 29.20 -7.92 3.10
N GLN A 34 29.89 -8.48 4.10
CA GLN A 34 31.24 -8.08 4.48
C GLN A 34 32.27 -8.42 3.39
N LEU A 35 32.14 -9.59 2.75
CA LEU A 35 32.94 -9.97 1.59
C LEU A 35 32.70 -9.03 0.40
N ILE A 36 31.43 -8.71 0.10
CA ILE A 36 31.07 -7.76 -0.97
C ILE A 36 31.68 -6.39 -0.71
N ALA A 37 31.58 -5.86 0.52
CA ALA A 37 32.18 -4.57 0.89
C ALA A 37 33.71 -4.58 0.73
N THR A 38 34.37 -5.70 1.08
CA THR A 38 35.83 -5.88 0.92
C THR A 38 36.22 -5.89 -0.56
N LEU A 39 35.50 -6.63 -1.40
CA LEU A 39 35.74 -6.67 -2.85
C LEU A 39 35.47 -5.31 -3.51
N GLN A 40 34.44 -4.57 -3.07
CA GLN A 40 34.16 -3.22 -3.57
C GLN A 40 35.27 -2.23 -3.18
N ALA A 41 35.83 -2.33 -1.97
CA ALA A 41 36.99 -1.53 -1.56
C ALA A 41 38.23 -1.84 -2.40
N GLU A 42 38.49 -3.12 -2.71
CA GLU A 42 39.62 -3.52 -3.54
C GLU A 42 39.46 -3.09 -5.01
N VAL A 43 38.27 -3.27 -5.60
CA VAL A 43 37.96 -2.76 -6.94
C VAL A 43 38.12 -1.24 -7.01
N LYS A 44 37.70 -0.50 -5.96
CA LYS A 44 37.89 0.95 -5.88
C LYS A 44 39.37 1.34 -5.78
N ARG A 45 40.19 0.54 -5.09
CA ARG A 45 41.65 0.72 -4.98
C ARG A 45 42.35 0.45 -6.32
N LEU A 46 41.97 -0.60 -7.03
CA LEU A 46 42.53 -0.96 -8.34
C LEU A 46 42.11 -0.01 -9.46
N ASN A 47 40.92 0.60 -9.37
CA ASN A 47 40.41 1.55 -10.36
C ASN A 47 40.86 3.01 -10.11
N ALA A 48 41.61 3.26 -9.03
CA ALA A 48 42.27 4.55 -8.80
C ALA A 48 43.55 4.64 -9.64
N THR A 49 43.43 5.23 -10.84
CA THR A 49 44.59 5.50 -11.70
C THR A 49 45.39 6.70 -11.20
N PRO A 50 46.74 6.66 -11.23
CA PRO A 50 47.57 7.76 -10.79
C PRO A 50 47.60 8.87 -11.85
N LYS A 51 46.65 9.79 -11.76
CA LYS A 51 46.62 11.01 -12.57
C LYS A 51 46.26 12.21 -11.70
N ASP A 52 47.22 12.60 -10.87
CA ASP A 52 47.60 13.98 -10.55
C ASP A 52 48.72 13.96 -9.49
N ALA A 53 49.96 14.10 -9.95
CA ALA A 53 51.11 14.33 -9.10
C ALA A 53 51.99 15.43 -9.74
N PRO A 54 51.95 16.67 -9.21
CA PRO A 54 53.07 17.59 -9.38
C PRO A 54 54.16 17.28 -8.34
N MET A 55 55.42 17.47 -8.74
CA MET A 55 56.57 17.39 -7.83
C MET A 55 56.49 18.46 -6.73
N LEU A 56 57.10 18.20 -5.57
CA LEU A 56 58.23 19.00 -5.05
C LEU A 56 58.94 18.27 -3.87
N ASP A 57 60.16 18.71 -3.55
CA ASP A 57 61.15 18.02 -2.70
C ASP A 57 60.81 17.80 -1.22
N ALA A 58 61.31 16.68 -0.65
CA ALA A 58 62.21 16.66 0.51
C ALA A 58 62.75 15.24 0.81
N VAL A 59 64.00 15.13 1.29
CA VAL A 59 64.73 13.87 1.54
C VAL A 59 65.63 14.02 2.80
N PRO A 60 65.92 12.97 3.61
CA PRO A 60 65.12 11.79 3.98
C PRO A 60 64.57 12.01 5.42
N PRO A 61 65.13 11.56 6.59
CA PRO A 61 66.14 10.53 6.92
C PRO A 61 65.52 9.14 7.25
N ILE A 62 66.30 8.26 7.89
CA ILE A 62 66.02 6.85 8.22
C ILE A 62 66.38 6.60 9.71
N VAL A 63 65.54 5.88 10.48
CA VAL A 63 66.00 4.95 11.54
C VAL A 63 65.01 3.76 11.66
N SER A 64 65.55 2.55 11.77
CA SER A 64 64.84 1.26 11.91
C SER A 64 64.32 1.00 13.34
N VAL A 65 63.23 0.22 13.51
CA VAL A 65 63.23 -1.19 14.03
C VAL A 65 61.79 -1.73 14.23
N SER A 66 61.65 -3.06 14.16
CA SER A 66 60.44 -3.86 14.47
C SER A 66 60.61 -4.60 15.82
N PRO A 67 59.71 -5.48 16.29
CA PRO A 67 58.25 -5.36 16.50
C PRO A 67 57.78 -5.82 17.94
N ALA A 68 56.45 -5.88 18.14
CA ALA A 68 55.72 -6.89 18.96
C ALA A 68 55.14 -6.56 20.37
N THR A 69 53.99 -7.23 20.64
CA THR A 69 53.46 -7.73 21.94
C THR A 69 52.62 -6.83 22.88
N SER A 70 51.31 -7.14 22.90
CA SER A 70 50.37 -7.38 24.03
C SER A 70 50.47 -6.68 25.41
N GLY A 71 49.31 -6.23 25.91
CA GLY A 71 49.01 -5.87 27.31
C GLY A 71 48.11 -4.62 27.40
N ASN A 72 46.77 -4.68 27.55
CA ASN A 72 45.87 -5.24 28.58
C ASN A 72 45.60 -4.31 29.79
N LEU A 73 44.32 -4.26 30.21
CA LEU A 73 43.72 -3.65 31.42
C LEU A 73 43.61 -2.10 31.53
N GLY A 74 42.43 -1.64 31.99
CA GLY A 74 42.14 -0.23 32.27
C GLY A 74 40.64 0.09 32.47
N SER A 75 40.01 -0.46 33.51
CA SER A 75 38.55 -0.36 33.76
C SER A 75 38.13 0.84 34.62
N SER A 76 37.05 1.53 34.23
CA SER A 76 36.06 2.21 35.11
C SER A 76 34.81 2.52 34.25
N SER A 77 33.55 2.16 34.53
CA SER A 77 32.75 1.84 35.74
C SER A 77 32.11 3.03 36.45
N ALA A 78 30.81 2.88 36.76
CA ALA A 78 29.91 3.76 37.52
C ALA A 78 29.54 5.12 36.85
N ALA A 79 28.34 5.71 37.04
CA ALA A 79 27.09 5.25 37.68
C ALA A 79 25.91 6.15 37.22
N THR A 80 24.74 5.56 36.90
CA THR A 80 23.48 5.64 37.67
C THR A 80 22.75 6.99 37.72
N GLY A 81 21.47 6.98 37.30
CA GLY A 81 20.57 8.14 37.39
C GLY A 81 19.10 7.74 37.17
N VAL A 82 18.49 7.09 38.16
CA VAL A 82 17.05 6.78 38.19
C VAL A 82 16.32 7.96 38.85
N SER A 83 15.14 8.34 38.36
CA SER A 83 14.14 9.04 39.18
C SER A 83 12.71 8.74 38.74
N ASP A 84 11.87 8.57 39.76
CA ASP A 84 10.47 8.14 39.73
C ASP A 84 9.51 9.03 38.91
N GLY A 85 8.36 8.44 38.58
CA GLY A 85 7.24 9.16 37.99
C GLY A 85 6.40 9.95 39.00
N SER A 86 5.49 10.77 38.48
CA SER A 86 4.37 11.30 39.25
C SER A 86 3.09 11.31 38.40
N PHE A 87 1.99 10.88 39.01
CA PHE A 87 0.66 10.96 38.42
C PHE A 87 0.09 12.36 38.68
N PHE A 88 -0.44 13.03 37.65
CA PHE A 88 -1.44 14.08 37.84
C PHE A 88 -2.57 13.94 36.83
N ALA A 89 -3.74 13.52 37.33
CA ALA A 89 -5.00 13.73 36.66
C ALA A 89 -5.45 15.18 36.89
N GLY A 90 -5.80 15.89 35.82
CA GLY A 90 -6.29 17.27 35.86
C GLY A 90 -7.56 17.40 35.03
N ASN A 91 -8.70 17.50 35.70
CA ASN A 91 -10.02 17.62 35.07
C ASN A 91 -10.46 19.10 35.00
N SER A 92 -11.32 19.43 34.03
CA SER A 92 -11.98 20.75 33.87
C SER A 92 -11.05 21.91 33.40
N SER A 93 -11.50 23.01 32.76
CA SER A 93 -12.86 23.51 32.52
C SER A 93 -12.97 24.40 31.25
N VAL A 94 -14.01 24.15 30.43
CA VAL A 94 -15.12 25.07 30.07
C VAL A 94 -14.87 26.40 29.29
N SER A 95 -15.61 26.50 28.16
CA SER A 95 -16.19 27.69 27.48
C SER A 95 -15.35 28.71 26.70
N LYS A 96 -15.62 28.75 25.38
CA LYS A 96 -16.14 29.85 24.52
C LYS A 96 -16.13 29.30 23.08
N TYR A 97 -17.21 29.20 22.29
CA TYR A 97 -18.34 30.12 22.11
C TYR A 97 -19.68 29.43 21.77
N ALA A 98 -20.76 30.09 22.20
CA ALA A 98 -22.11 30.17 21.60
C ALA A 98 -22.80 28.93 20.97
N SER A 99 -23.89 28.50 21.61
CA SER A 99 -25.01 27.75 21.01
C SER A 99 -26.24 28.66 20.89
N LEU A 100 -26.98 28.61 19.77
CA LEU A 100 -28.33 29.19 19.56
C LEU A 100 -29.00 28.44 18.35
N PRO A 101 -30.34 28.37 18.23
CA PRO A 101 -31.03 27.18 18.72
C PRO A 101 -31.85 26.42 17.65
N ALA A 102 -32.32 25.23 18.00
CA ALA A 102 -33.34 24.54 17.23
C ALA A 102 -34.72 25.19 17.45
N THR A 103 -35.49 25.40 16.39
CA THR A 103 -36.92 25.72 16.46
C THR A 103 -37.67 24.85 15.47
N ALA A 104 -38.60 24.03 15.97
CA ALA A 104 -39.51 23.24 15.17
C ALA A 104 -40.91 23.88 15.21
N ALA A 105 -41.47 24.26 14.05
CA ALA A 105 -42.90 24.46 13.91
C ALA A 105 -43.39 24.41 12.44
N SER A 106 -44.27 23.44 12.17
CA SER A 106 -45.45 23.50 11.30
C SER A 106 -45.38 23.90 9.81
N LYS A 107 -45.83 22.93 8.98
CA LYS A 107 -46.91 23.05 7.97
C LYS A 107 -46.83 24.18 6.93
N GLN A 108 -46.72 23.80 5.65
CA GLN A 108 -47.89 23.78 4.74
C GLN A 108 -47.59 23.05 3.43
N ALA A 109 -48.49 22.14 3.04
CA ALA A 109 -48.55 21.60 1.67
C ALA A 109 -49.48 22.49 0.84
N LYS A 110 -49.14 22.74 -0.43
CA LYS A 110 -50.01 23.47 -1.37
C LYS A 110 -50.41 22.58 -2.53
N VAL A 111 -51.58 21.96 -2.40
CA VAL A 111 -52.33 21.32 -3.50
C VAL A 111 -53.41 22.29 -3.94
N SER A 112 -53.45 22.64 -5.22
CA SER A 112 -54.57 23.35 -5.84
C SER A 112 -55.48 22.36 -6.56
N ARG A 113 -56.73 22.27 -6.09
CA ARG A 113 -57.82 21.41 -6.57
C ARG A 113 -58.73 22.17 -7.55
N ALA A 114 -59.30 21.44 -8.51
CA ALA A 114 -60.68 21.47 -9.06
C ALA A 114 -60.65 21.10 -10.56
N THR A 115 -61.56 20.37 -11.22
CA THR A 115 -62.82 19.64 -10.91
C THR A 115 -63.08 18.63 -12.08
N SER A 116 -64.02 17.68 -12.12
CA SER A 116 -65.13 17.22 -11.24
C SER A 116 -65.53 15.76 -11.63
N ALA A 117 -66.53 15.19 -10.93
CA ALA A 117 -67.31 13.99 -11.32
C ALA A 117 -68.74 14.45 -11.74
N PRO A 118 -69.75 13.61 -12.13
CA PRO A 118 -69.96 12.14 -12.02
C PRO A 118 -70.16 11.45 -13.41
N ALA A 119 -70.64 10.21 -13.61
CA ALA A 119 -71.35 9.22 -12.79
C ALA A 119 -71.03 7.75 -13.19
N ALA A 120 -71.73 6.78 -12.59
CA ALA A 120 -71.36 5.36 -12.54
C ALA A 120 -71.96 4.47 -13.65
N SER A 121 -71.23 3.41 -14.03
CA SER A 121 -71.75 2.03 -14.17
C SER A 121 -70.61 1.03 -14.44
N ALA A 122 -70.64 -0.12 -13.79
CA ALA A 122 -69.80 -1.29 -14.07
C ALA A 122 -70.70 -2.50 -14.40
N PRO A 123 -70.17 -3.67 -14.78
CA PRO A 123 -68.90 -3.98 -15.46
C PRO A 123 -69.16 -4.58 -16.86
N ASN A 124 -68.13 -4.85 -17.67
CA ASN A 124 -68.24 -5.86 -18.73
C ASN A 124 -66.93 -6.61 -18.95
N THR A 125 -67.04 -7.94 -18.95
CA THR A 125 -65.94 -8.87 -19.16
C THR A 125 -65.60 -8.98 -20.65
N THR A 126 -64.36 -8.70 -21.02
CA THR A 126 -63.77 -9.24 -22.26
C THR A 126 -62.36 -9.76 -21.98
N GLU A 127 -62.18 -11.04 -22.29
CA GLU A 127 -60.92 -11.75 -22.13
C GLU A 127 -59.92 -11.30 -23.21
N PHE A 128 -58.69 -10.98 -22.80
CA PHE A 128 -57.55 -11.06 -23.71
C PHE A 128 -56.40 -11.79 -23.02
N THR A 129 -56.26 -13.07 -23.39
CA THR A 129 -55.18 -13.94 -22.92
C THR A 129 -53.83 -13.44 -23.43
N THR A 130 -53.11 -12.68 -22.61
CA THR A 130 -51.71 -12.33 -22.88
C THR A 130 -50.84 -13.58 -22.75
N VAL A 131 -50.60 -14.23 -23.89
CA VAL A 131 -49.71 -15.38 -24.02
C VAL A 131 -48.34 -15.03 -23.44
N LYS A 132 -47.98 -15.63 -22.30
CA LYS A 132 -46.63 -15.58 -21.74
C LYS A 132 -45.67 -16.28 -22.72
N ARG A 133 -45.09 -15.52 -23.65
CA ARG A 133 -44.01 -15.97 -24.53
C ARG A 133 -42.82 -16.42 -23.68
N LYS A 134 -42.74 -17.73 -23.44
CA LYS A 134 -41.63 -18.43 -22.78
C LYS A 134 -40.34 -18.10 -23.54
N ARG A 135 -39.55 -17.14 -23.02
CA ARG A 135 -38.25 -16.77 -23.60
C ARG A 135 -37.40 -18.04 -23.67
N LYS A 136 -37.00 -18.46 -24.88
CA LYS A 136 -36.07 -19.58 -25.06
C LYS A 136 -34.82 -19.29 -24.22
N SER A 137 -34.51 -20.19 -23.29
CA SER A 137 -33.29 -20.13 -22.49
C SER A 137 -32.10 -20.12 -23.44
N LYS A 138 -31.37 -19.00 -23.52
CA LYS A 138 -30.10 -18.96 -24.24
C LYS A 138 -29.19 -20.01 -23.61
N LYS A 139 -28.58 -20.87 -24.45
CA LYS A 139 -27.55 -21.81 -24.00
C LYS A 139 -26.47 -21.03 -23.23
N PRO A 140 -25.88 -21.57 -22.14
CA PRO A 140 -24.83 -20.88 -21.43
C PRO A 140 -23.69 -20.55 -22.39
N VAL A 141 -23.36 -19.26 -22.48
CA VAL A 141 -22.23 -18.79 -23.28
C VAL A 141 -20.97 -19.34 -22.63
N PRO A 142 -20.07 -20.02 -23.37
CA PRO A 142 -18.84 -20.52 -22.78
C PRO A 142 -18.01 -19.34 -22.24
N PRO A 143 -17.36 -19.48 -21.07
CA PRO A 143 -16.56 -18.41 -20.50
C PRO A 143 -15.44 -18.01 -21.47
N SER A 144 -15.25 -16.69 -21.64
CA SER A 144 -14.16 -16.12 -22.43
C SER A 144 -12.80 -16.67 -21.97
N ALA A 145 -11.83 -16.76 -22.88
CA ALA A 145 -10.45 -17.14 -22.56
C ALA A 145 -9.87 -16.30 -21.40
N ALA A 146 -10.21 -15.00 -21.31
CA ALA A 146 -9.81 -14.15 -20.19
C ALA A 146 -10.48 -14.53 -18.86
N ALA A 147 -11.73 -15.01 -18.89
CA ALA A 147 -12.45 -15.49 -17.72
C ALA A 147 -11.94 -16.87 -17.27
N LEU A 148 -11.59 -17.75 -18.21
CA LEU A 148 -10.94 -19.04 -17.94
C LEU A 148 -9.53 -18.83 -17.36
N ALA A 149 -8.73 -17.92 -17.92
CA ALA A 149 -7.42 -17.57 -17.38
C ALA A 149 -7.52 -16.99 -15.96
N ALA A 150 -8.47 -16.07 -15.71
CA ALA A 150 -8.72 -15.54 -14.37
C ALA A 150 -9.23 -16.61 -13.38
N PHE A 151 -10.01 -17.59 -13.85
CA PHE A 151 -10.46 -18.71 -13.03
C PHE A 151 -9.32 -19.69 -12.72
N ALA A 152 -8.42 -19.95 -13.66
CA ALA A 152 -7.26 -20.83 -13.49
C ALA A 152 -6.27 -20.26 -12.46
N ARG A 153 -5.94 -18.97 -12.52
CA ARG A 153 -5.04 -18.29 -11.56
C ARG A 153 -5.47 -18.50 -10.10
N LYS A 154 -6.77 -18.44 -9.82
CA LYS A 154 -7.36 -18.73 -8.48
C LYS A 154 -7.06 -20.14 -7.92
N PHE A 155 -6.59 -21.07 -8.74
CA PHE A 155 -6.22 -22.43 -8.33
C PHE A 155 -4.74 -22.76 -8.61
N SER A 156 -3.98 -21.84 -9.19
CA SER A 156 -2.53 -21.95 -9.34
C SER A 156 -1.87 -21.60 -8.01
N SER A 157 -1.51 -22.61 -7.23
CA SER A 157 -0.73 -22.44 -6.00
C SER A 157 0.72 -22.06 -6.37
N ALA A 158 0.97 -20.76 -6.52
CA ALA A 158 2.30 -20.22 -6.76
C ALA A 158 2.99 -19.84 -5.44
N SER A 159 4.24 -20.25 -5.30
CA SER A 159 5.09 -20.11 -4.14
C SER A 159 5.64 -18.67 -3.97
N ASP A 160 5.28 -18.02 -2.87
CA ASP A 160 6.05 -17.05 -2.08
C ASP A 160 5.06 -16.30 -1.14
N PRO A 161 5.21 -16.30 0.20
CA PRO A 161 4.35 -15.48 1.08
C PRO A 161 4.39 -13.97 0.75
N SER A 162 5.42 -13.48 0.05
CA SER A 162 5.52 -12.11 -0.46
C SER A 162 4.76 -11.87 -1.78
N SER A 163 4.47 -12.94 -2.54
CA SER A 163 3.93 -12.83 -3.91
C SER A 163 3.00 -14.00 -4.30
N ALA A 164 1.70 -13.86 -4.06
CA ALA A 164 0.70 -14.71 -4.73
C ALA A 164 -0.70 -14.09 -4.92
N ASN A 165 -1.35 -13.58 -3.87
CA ASN A 165 -2.79 -13.27 -3.92
C ASN A 165 -3.16 -11.98 -3.16
N GLY A 166 -2.74 -10.84 -3.69
CA GLY A 166 -2.94 -9.53 -3.06
C GLY A 166 -3.34 -8.42 -4.03
N TYR A 167 -3.40 -7.21 -3.50
CA TYR A 167 -3.59 -5.98 -4.26
C TYR A 167 -2.40 -5.07 -4.04
N ARG A 168 -2.00 -4.35 -5.09
CA ARG A 168 -0.82 -3.48 -5.08
C ARG A 168 -1.15 -2.14 -5.71
N PHE A 169 -0.60 -1.09 -5.12
CA PHE A 169 -0.55 0.22 -5.75
C PHE A 169 0.60 0.28 -6.76
N VAL A 170 0.29 0.71 -7.98
CA VAL A 170 1.29 0.98 -9.03
C VAL A 170 1.34 2.47 -9.29
N TYR A 171 2.52 3.05 -9.19
CA TYR A 171 2.73 4.49 -9.26
C TYR A 171 3.20 4.92 -10.64
N TYR A 172 2.65 6.02 -11.13
CA TYR A 172 3.04 6.66 -12.40
C TYR A 172 3.18 8.16 -12.20
N LYS A 173 3.97 8.81 -13.05
CA LYS A 173 4.02 10.28 -13.12
C LYS A 173 2.63 10.81 -13.49
N ALA A 174 2.07 11.66 -12.64
CA ALA A 174 0.75 12.25 -12.90
C ALA A 174 0.82 13.25 -14.07
N SER A 175 -0.20 13.22 -14.91
CA SER A 175 -0.53 14.32 -15.81
C SER A 175 -1.36 15.36 -15.05
N LYS A 176 -1.50 16.58 -15.58
CA LYS A 176 -2.30 17.64 -14.95
C LYS A 176 -3.83 17.44 -15.11
N HIS A 177 -4.28 16.21 -15.34
CA HIS A 177 -5.68 15.90 -15.61
C HIS A 177 -6.43 15.49 -14.34
N LEU A 178 -7.74 15.80 -14.30
CA LEU A 178 -8.60 15.42 -13.19
C LEU A 178 -8.77 13.89 -13.11
N LEU A 179 -9.11 13.39 -11.93
CA LEU A 179 -9.31 11.96 -11.67
C LEU A 179 -10.31 11.29 -12.65
N SER A 180 -11.34 12.02 -13.07
CA SER A 180 -12.33 11.54 -14.05
C SER A 180 -11.73 11.22 -15.41
N TRP A 181 -10.73 11.99 -15.86
CA TRP A 181 -10.05 11.78 -17.14
C TRP A 181 -9.29 10.45 -17.20
N TYR A 182 -8.71 10.03 -16.07
CA TYR A 182 -8.06 8.72 -15.98
C TYR A 182 -9.04 7.58 -16.30
N ARG A 183 -10.25 7.62 -15.77
CA ARG A 183 -11.27 6.60 -16.03
C ARG A 183 -11.98 6.74 -17.38
N SER A 184 -12.23 7.96 -17.85
CA SER A 184 -13.01 8.21 -19.08
C SER A 184 -12.18 8.29 -20.37
N GLN A 185 -10.89 8.60 -20.28
CA GLN A 185 -10.00 8.78 -21.43
C GLN A 185 -8.79 7.85 -21.37
N LEU A 186 -7.98 7.88 -20.30
CA LEU A 186 -6.73 7.11 -20.24
C LEU A 186 -6.98 5.60 -20.36
N LEU A 187 -7.79 5.02 -19.45
CA LEU A 187 -8.03 3.57 -19.44
C LEU A 187 -8.65 3.06 -20.75
N PRO A 188 -9.69 3.70 -21.35
CA PRO A 188 -10.19 3.33 -22.67
C PRO A 188 -9.15 3.46 -23.79
N MET A 189 -8.35 4.53 -23.81
CA MET A 189 -7.30 4.75 -24.81
C MET A 189 -6.23 3.66 -24.76
N VAL A 190 -5.82 3.21 -23.57
CA VAL A 190 -4.92 2.05 -23.43
C VAL A 190 -5.63 0.70 -23.58
N GLY A 191 -6.95 0.65 -23.67
CA GLY A 191 -7.75 -0.58 -23.76
C GLY A 191 -7.82 -1.37 -22.45
N VAL A 192 -7.60 -0.72 -21.30
CA VAL A 192 -7.76 -1.32 -19.97
C VAL A 192 -9.20 -1.15 -19.51
N ASN A 193 -9.82 -2.25 -19.10
CA ASN A 193 -11.17 -2.22 -18.53
C ASN A 193 -11.15 -1.56 -17.14
N ASP A 194 -11.97 -0.52 -16.93
CA ASP A 194 -12.11 0.18 -15.64
C ASP A 194 -12.36 -0.78 -14.45
N SER A 195 -13.10 -1.87 -14.67
CA SER A 195 -13.35 -2.88 -13.64
C SER A 195 -12.10 -3.61 -13.10
N ARG A 196 -10.94 -3.49 -13.77
CA ARG A 196 -9.65 -4.05 -13.33
C ARG A 196 -8.90 -3.08 -12.42
N VAL A 197 -9.27 -1.79 -12.42
CA VAL A 197 -8.64 -0.71 -11.66
C VAL A 197 -9.55 -0.33 -10.49
N LEU A 198 -9.23 -0.84 -9.31
CA LEU A 198 -10.11 -0.78 -8.15
C LEU A 198 -10.23 0.63 -7.57
N ASP A 199 -9.12 1.35 -7.52
CA ASP A 199 -9.03 2.74 -7.08
C ASP A 199 -7.99 3.48 -7.91
N ILE A 200 -8.17 4.79 -8.01
CA ILE A 200 -7.18 5.71 -8.58
C ILE A 200 -7.15 6.92 -7.65
N HIS A 201 -5.96 7.32 -7.19
CA HIS A 201 -5.79 8.52 -6.38
C HIS A 201 -4.39 9.13 -6.59
N PHE A 202 -4.16 10.31 -6.02
CA PHE A 202 -2.88 11.01 -6.10
C PHE A 202 -2.20 11.01 -4.72
N PRO A 203 -1.20 10.16 -4.46
CA PRO A 203 -0.43 10.20 -3.21
C PRO A 203 0.39 11.49 -3.07
N THR A 204 0.84 12.06 -4.20
CA THR A 204 1.59 13.33 -4.28
C THR A 204 1.13 14.09 -5.52
N GLN A 205 1.29 15.41 -5.56
CA GLN A 205 0.83 16.27 -6.68
C GLN A 205 1.34 15.86 -8.07
N ARG A 206 2.46 15.12 -8.15
CA ARG A 206 3.11 14.67 -9.39
C ARG A 206 3.06 13.15 -9.60
N VAL A 207 2.33 12.41 -8.76
CA VAL A 207 2.25 10.95 -8.82
C VAL A 207 0.78 10.52 -8.75
N VAL A 208 0.39 9.64 -9.67
CA VAL A 208 -0.91 8.95 -9.66
C VAL A 208 -0.66 7.50 -9.26
N SER A 209 -1.55 6.97 -8.43
CA SER A 209 -1.55 5.60 -7.92
C SER A 209 -2.75 4.86 -8.48
N PHE A 210 -2.53 3.65 -8.99
CA PHE A 210 -3.58 2.73 -9.44
C PHE A 210 -3.59 1.50 -8.53
N LEU A 211 -4.74 1.19 -7.91
CA LEU A 211 -4.91 -0.02 -7.12
C LEU A 211 -5.35 -1.18 -8.02
N LEU A 212 -4.48 -2.17 -8.16
CA LEU A 212 -4.67 -3.33 -9.03
C LEU A 212 -4.57 -4.63 -8.24
N HIS A 213 -5.12 -5.73 -8.77
CA HIS A 213 -4.77 -7.09 -8.30
C HIS A 213 -3.36 -7.44 -8.79
N SER A 214 -2.55 -8.13 -7.97
CA SER A 214 -1.15 -8.46 -8.29
C SER A 214 -0.99 -9.12 -9.67
N ASP A 215 -1.81 -10.12 -10.01
CA ASP A 215 -1.85 -10.80 -11.33
C ASP A 215 -2.06 -9.89 -12.54
N PHE A 216 -2.57 -8.67 -12.34
CA PHE A 216 -2.82 -7.69 -13.39
C PHE A 216 -1.76 -6.59 -13.45
N VAL A 217 -0.88 -6.48 -12.44
CA VAL A 217 0.17 -5.45 -12.40
C VAL A 217 1.09 -5.56 -13.62
N LEU A 218 1.60 -6.75 -13.93
CA LEU A 218 2.51 -6.96 -15.07
C LEU A 218 1.82 -6.71 -16.43
N GLU A 219 0.55 -7.11 -16.55
CA GLU A 219 -0.27 -6.86 -17.75
C GLU A 219 -0.50 -5.35 -17.94
N PHE A 220 -0.85 -4.64 -16.86
CA PHE A 220 -1.07 -3.19 -16.85
C PHE A 220 0.20 -2.41 -17.16
N THR A 221 1.33 -2.73 -16.52
CA THR A 221 2.60 -2.03 -16.76
C THR A 221 3.09 -2.23 -18.19
N SER A 222 2.94 -3.44 -18.74
CA SER A 222 3.26 -3.72 -20.14
C SER A 222 2.39 -2.92 -21.11
N ILE A 223 1.06 -2.85 -20.88
CA ILE A 223 0.14 -2.06 -21.70
C ILE A 223 0.49 -0.56 -21.65
N MET A 224 0.75 -0.01 -20.46
CA MET A 224 1.13 1.38 -20.26
C MET A 224 2.46 1.72 -20.95
N HIS A 225 3.48 0.86 -20.81
CA HIS A 225 4.75 1.03 -21.52
C HIS A 225 4.54 0.96 -23.04
N GLN A 226 3.88 -0.07 -23.55
CA GLN A 226 3.72 -0.29 -24.99
C GLN A 226 3.00 0.89 -25.67
N LYS A 227 1.87 1.34 -25.12
CA LYS A 227 0.98 2.34 -25.75
C LYS A 227 1.31 3.79 -25.43
N LEU A 228 1.82 4.09 -24.23
CA LEU A 228 2.09 5.47 -23.79
C LEU A 228 3.56 5.80 -23.62
N LYS A 229 4.47 4.81 -23.69
CA LYS A 229 5.88 4.96 -23.28
C LYS A 229 5.98 5.54 -21.87
N HIS A 230 5.15 5.01 -20.97
CA HIS A 230 5.13 5.37 -19.55
C HIS A 230 5.52 4.17 -18.71
N ASP A 231 6.65 4.31 -18.02
CA ASP A 231 7.15 3.32 -17.07
C ASP A 231 6.61 3.56 -15.66
N PRO A 232 6.39 2.50 -14.87
CA PRO A 232 6.00 2.65 -13.47
C PRO A 232 7.17 3.22 -12.65
N LEU A 233 6.86 4.05 -11.66
CA LEU A 233 7.83 4.49 -10.65
C LEU A 233 8.02 3.34 -9.66
N LEU A 234 9.14 2.62 -9.78
CA LEU A 234 9.50 1.53 -8.87
C LEU A 234 10.04 2.04 -7.53
N ASP A 235 10.79 3.15 -7.56
CA ASP A 235 11.47 3.74 -6.39
C ASP A 235 10.62 4.78 -5.64
N PHE A 236 9.29 4.80 -5.86
CA PHE A 236 8.37 5.70 -5.16
C PHE A 236 7.76 4.99 -3.95
N ASP A 237 8.09 5.48 -2.75
CA ASP A 237 7.42 5.09 -1.52
C ASP A 237 6.52 6.26 -1.02
N PRO A 238 5.20 6.08 -0.89
CA PRO A 238 4.28 7.11 -0.41
C PRO A 238 4.55 7.58 1.03
N LEU A 239 5.33 6.84 1.83
CA LEU A 239 5.63 7.14 3.23
C LEU A 239 6.93 7.93 3.43
N GLU A 240 7.71 8.21 2.36
CA GLU A 240 8.92 9.02 2.47
C GLU A 240 8.63 10.49 2.82
N ASP A 241 9.37 11.04 3.78
CA ASP A 241 9.28 12.45 4.21
C ASP A 241 9.33 13.45 3.05
N LYS A 242 10.04 13.13 1.95
CA LYS A 242 10.14 13.97 0.74
C LYS A 242 8.81 14.17 0.00
N ASN A 243 7.81 13.32 0.26
CA ASN A 243 6.49 13.39 -0.37
C ASN A 243 5.49 14.28 0.38
N LEU A 244 5.77 14.65 1.64
CA LEU A 244 4.96 15.61 2.41
C LEU A 244 5.36 17.05 2.03
N LEU A 245 4.84 17.51 0.90
CA LEU A 245 5.14 18.81 0.27
C LEU A 245 4.29 20.00 0.79
N ASP A 246 3.50 19.81 1.84
CA ASP A 246 2.70 20.89 2.43
C ASP A 246 3.58 21.82 3.28
N PRO A 247 3.66 23.13 2.98
CA PRO A 247 4.44 24.08 3.77
C PRO A 247 4.07 24.11 5.25
N ALA A 248 2.81 23.80 5.61
CA ALA A 248 2.36 23.76 7.00
C ALA A 248 3.06 22.68 7.84
N PHE A 249 3.64 21.65 7.21
CA PHE A 249 4.39 20.58 7.88
C PHE A 249 5.91 20.69 7.67
N ALA A 250 6.41 21.73 7.01
CA ALA A 250 7.83 21.87 6.67
C ALA A 250 8.75 22.08 7.90
N SER A 251 8.20 22.60 9.00
CA SER A 251 8.90 22.81 10.28
C SER A 251 8.79 21.65 11.28
N LEU A 252 8.06 20.59 10.95
CA LEU A 252 7.92 19.41 11.82
C LEU A 252 9.17 18.53 11.73
N ASP A 253 9.46 17.84 12.83
CA ASP A 253 10.47 16.79 12.88
C ASP A 253 10.09 15.59 12.00
N SER A 254 11.09 14.79 11.62
CA SER A 254 10.92 13.62 10.75
C SER A 254 9.93 12.58 11.32
N VAL A 255 9.89 12.37 12.64
CA VAL A 255 8.99 11.37 13.26
C VAL A 255 7.53 11.82 13.14
N SER A 256 7.24 13.09 13.43
CA SER A 256 5.92 13.69 13.25
C SER A 256 5.50 13.72 11.77
N ARG A 257 6.43 13.98 10.84
CA ARG A 257 6.17 13.94 9.39
C ARG A 257 5.84 12.53 8.90
N ALA A 258 6.62 11.53 9.32
CA ALA A 258 6.37 10.12 8.99
C ALA A 258 5.05 9.61 9.59
N GLN A 259 4.69 10.01 10.81
CA GLN A 259 3.37 9.72 11.37
C GLN A 259 2.26 10.38 10.53
N LYS A 260 2.43 11.65 10.14
CA LYS A 260 1.43 12.35 9.33
C LYS A 260 1.25 11.72 7.94
N LEU A 261 2.32 11.21 7.35
CA LEU A 261 2.27 10.45 6.09
C LEU A 261 1.55 9.11 6.26
N ARG A 262 1.78 8.38 7.35
CA ARG A 262 1.01 7.16 7.68
C ARG A 262 -0.48 7.46 7.86
N ASP A 263 -0.85 8.53 8.58
CA ASP A 263 -2.24 8.96 8.74
C ASP A 263 -2.89 9.27 7.37
N LEU A 264 -2.20 10.02 6.52
CA LEU A 264 -2.67 10.38 5.17
C LEU A 264 -2.83 9.15 4.28
N GLN A 265 -1.91 8.19 4.37
CA GLN A 265 -1.99 6.93 3.62
C GLN A 265 -3.16 6.07 4.10
N ASN A 266 -3.36 5.94 5.41
CA ASN A 266 -4.51 5.25 5.99
C ASN A 266 -5.84 5.89 5.50
N ILE A 267 -5.98 7.22 5.57
CA ILE A 267 -7.15 7.94 5.04
C ILE A 267 -7.39 7.66 3.55
N ARG A 268 -6.33 7.63 2.72
CA ARG A 268 -6.45 7.31 1.28
C ARG A 268 -6.94 5.89 1.04
N VAL A 269 -6.39 4.92 1.76
CA VAL A 269 -6.77 3.51 1.63
C VAL A 269 -8.17 3.24 2.16
N LEU A 270 -8.55 3.80 3.32
CA LEU A 270 -9.93 3.74 3.81
C LEU A 270 -10.91 4.35 2.81
N ARG A 271 -10.56 5.51 2.23
CA ARG A 271 -11.36 6.12 1.15
C ARG A 271 -11.47 5.20 -0.05
N ALA A 272 -10.38 4.62 -0.54
CA ALA A 272 -10.40 3.64 -1.63
C ALA A 272 -11.36 2.48 -1.31
N LEU A 273 -11.27 1.88 -0.11
CA LEU A 273 -12.15 0.79 0.33
C LEU A 273 -13.65 1.15 0.29
N THR A 274 -14.04 2.42 0.51
CA THR A 274 -15.45 2.83 0.36
C THR A 274 -15.97 2.71 -1.09
N PHE A 275 -15.13 3.01 -2.08
CA PHE A 275 -15.47 2.96 -3.51
C PHE A 275 -15.26 1.58 -4.14
N VAL A 276 -14.34 0.78 -3.58
CA VAL A 276 -14.12 -0.61 -4.01
C VAL A 276 -15.39 -1.45 -3.88
N ARG A 277 -15.67 -2.24 -4.92
CA ARG A 277 -16.87 -3.09 -5.03
C ARG A 277 -16.99 -4.06 -3.84
N PRO A 278 -18.18 -4.23 -3.22
CA PRO A 278 -18.33 -5.05 -2.01
C PRO A 278 -17.77 -6.47 -2.12
N SER A 279 -17.86 -7.11 -3.29
CA SER A 279 -17.40 -8.48 -3.53
C SER A 279 -15.89 -8.69 -3.39
N VAL A 280 -15.07 -7.64 -3.55
CA VAL A 280 -13.60 -7.72 -3.40
C VAL A 280 -13.08 -6.90 -2.21
N ARG A 281 -13.89 -5.98 -1.67
CA ARG A 281 -13.52 -5.05 -0.58
C ARG A 281 -12.84 -5.73 0.61
N VAL A 282 -13.36 -6.87 1.07
CA VAL A 282 -12.79 -7.61 2.21
C VAL A 282 -11.40 -8.18 1.88
N SER A 283 -11.19 -8.63 0.65
CA SER A 283 -9.89 -9.14 0.17
C SER A 283 -8.88 -8.00 0.02
N VAL A 284 -9.31 -6.85 -0.51
CA VAL A 284 -8.49 -5.63 -0.55
C VAL A 284 -8.11 -5.17 0.85
N ALA A 285 -9.07 -5.03 1.78
CA ALA A 285 -8.80 -4.60 3.15
C ALA A 285 -7.78 -5.50 3.85
N LYS A 286 -7.91 -6.83 3.72
CA LYS A 286 -6.91 -7.79 4.23
C LYS A 286 -5.53 -7.56 3.62
N SER A 287 -5.44 -7.36 2.31
CA SER A 287 -4.17 -7.10 1.62
C SER A 287 -3.53 -5.77 2.05
N MET A 288 -4.31 -4.75 2.39
CA MET A 288 -3.81 -3.44 2.84
C MET A 288 -3.36 -3.48 4.30
N LEU A 289 -4.04 -4.26 5.14
CA LEU A 289 -3.64 -4.53 6.53
C LEU A 289 -2.31 -5.31 6.58
N LEU A 290 -2.13 -6.30 5.70
CA LEU A 290 -0.86 -7.03 5.56
C LEU A 290 0.30 -6.19 4.96
N GLN A 291 0.01 -4.97 4.49
CA GLN A 291 0.99 -4.01 3.97
C GLN A 291 1.18 -2.82 4.94
N ASP A 292 0.65 -2.90 6.17
CA ASP A 292 0.69 -1.86 7.21
C ASP A 292 0.18 -0.48 6.74
N PHE A 293 -0.62 -0.43 5.67
CA PHE A 293 -1.21 0.82 5.15
C PHE A 293 -2.47 1.25 5.90
N ILE A 294 -3.10 0.33 6.63
CA ILE A 294 -4.23 0.59 7.52
C ILE A 294 -3.99 -0.14 8.84
N SER A 295 -4.38 0.52 9.92
CA SER A 295 -4.27 0.08 11.32
C SER A 295 -5.63 0.21 12.00
#